data_AF-A0A2D6P900-F1
#
_entry.id   AF-A0A2D6P900-F1
#
_cell.length_a   1.000
_cell.length_b   1.000
_cell.length_c   1.000
_cell.angle_alpha   90.00
_cell.angle_beta   90.00
_cell.angle_gamma   90.00
#
_symmetry.space_group_name_H-M   'P 1'
#
loop_
_entity.id
_entity.type
_entity.pdbx_description
1 polymer ?
#
loop_
_entity_poly.entity_id
_entity_poly.type
_entity_poly.pdbx_seq_one_letter_code
_entity_poly.pdbx_strand_id
1 'polypeptide(L)' 'MKTKFVTVKPISVRAKNRFHNLMDQLHSCKVEQEDQEKMFLASISGRYHFWMSKENDVNWSLIK' A
#
# COMPACT_ATOMS: atom_id res chain seq x y z
N MET A 1 4.44 13.90 -15.64
CA MET A 1 3.62 12.70 -15.29
C MET A 1 2.77 13.02 -14.08
N LYS A 2 1.48 12.65 -14.07
CA LYS A 2 0.62 12.84 -12.89
C LYS A 2 0.97 11.78 -11.83
N THR A 3 1.14 12.19 -10.60
CA THR A 3 1.33 11.27 -9.47
C THR A 3 0.04 10.51 -9.21
N LYS A 4 0.10 9.17 -9.18
CA LYS A 4 -1.04 8.30 -8.88
C LYS A 4 -1.02 7.92 -7.40
N PHE A 5 -2.18 7.95 -6.77
CA PHE A 5 -2.38 7.50 -5.39
C PHE A 5 -3.43 6.40 -5.36
N VAL A 6 -3.28 5.50 -4.39
CA VAL A 6 -4.26 4.45 -4.06
C VAL A 6 -4.45 4.41 -2.55
N THR A 7 -5.60 3.90 -2.12
CA THR A 7 -5.90 3.64 -0.71
C THR A 7 -5.91 2.16 -0.44
N VAL A 8 -5.20 1.74 0.61
CA VAL A 8 -5.07 0.34 1.01
C VAL A 8 -5.54 0.11 2.44
N LYS A 9 -6.02 -1.09 2.72
CA LYS A 9 -6.36 -1.55 4.08
C LYS A 9 -5.54 -2.80 4.41
N PRO A 10 -4.98 -2.90 5.63
CA PRO A 10 -4.27 -4.12 6.04
C PRO A 10 -5.24 -5.28 6.30
N ILE A 11 -4.89 -6.47 5.79
CA ILE A 11 -5.61 -7.73 5.96
C ILE A 11 -4.91 -8.57 7.04
N SER A 12 -3.64 -8.91 6.80
CA SER A 12 -2.86 -9.78 7.67
C SER A 12 -2.45 -9.09 8.98
N VAL A 13 -2.15 -9.89 10.01
CA VAL A 13 -1.62 -9.38 11.29
C VAL A 13 -0.35 -8.56 11.07
N ARG A 14 0.53 -9.02 10.17
CA ARG A 14 1.77 -8.33 9.80
C ARG A 14 1.49 -6.98 9.15
N ALA A 15 0.53 -6.91 8.23
CA ALA A 15 0.13 -5.66 7.59
C ALA A 15 -0.50 -4.69 8.60
N LYS A 16 -1.33 -5.18 9.53
CA LYS A 16 -1.93 -4.34 10.59
C LYS A 16 -0.86 -3.71 11.48
N ASN A 17 0.17 -4.47 11.85
CA ASN A 17 1.29 -3.95 12.63
C ASN A 17 2.08 -2.87 11.85
N ARG A 18 2.38 -3.11 10.56
CA ARG A 18 3.03 -2.12 9.69
C ARG A 18 2.19 -0.86 9.49
N PHE A 19 0.89 -1.03 9.31
CA PHE A 19 -0.05 0.07 9.15
C PHE A 19 -0.04 1.00 10.38
N HIS A 20 -0.03 0.42 11.58
CA HIS A 20 0.05 1.18 12.82
C HIS A 20 1.43 1.84 13.02
N ASN A 21 2.52 1.08 12.86
CA ASN A 21 3.85 1.53 13.28
C ASN A 21 4.61 2.35 12.22
N LEU A 22 4.37 2.06 10.93
CA LEU A 22 5.15 2.64 9.82
C LEU A 22 4.30 3.56 8.93
N MET A 23 2.99 3.40 8.89
CA MET A 23 2.11 4.17 7.99
C MET A 23 1.29 5.23 8.70
N ASP A 24 1.45 5.43 10.01
CA ASP A 24 0.67 6.39 10.83
C ASP A 24 -0.85 6.17 10.72
N GLN A 25 -1.27 4.93 10.43
CA GLN A 25 -2.66 4.59 10.14
C GLN A 25 -3.25 5.37 8.96
N LEU A 26 -2.41 5.88 8.05
CA LEU A 26 -2.83 6.55 6.82
C LEU A 26 -2.97 5.53 5.69
N HIS A 27 -4.18 5.42 5.14
CA HIS A 27 -4.52 4.46 4.09
C HIS A 27 -3.91 4.78 2.72
N SER A 28 -3.64 6.05 2.46
CA SER A 28 -3.14 6.50 1.16
C SER A 28 -1.69 6.08 0.95
N CYS A 29 -1.39 5.67 -0.28
CA CYS A 29 -0.06 5.37 -0.77
C CYS A 29 0.14 5.99 -2.15
N LYS A 30 1.36 6.45 -2.42
CA LYS A 30 1.80 6.86 -3.75
C LYS A 30 2.17 5.61 -4.55
N VAL A 31 1.73 5.54 -5.80
CA VAL A 31 2.19 4.51 -6.75
C VAL A 31 3.49 5.00 -7.37
N GLU A 32 4.58 4.30 -7.09
CA GLU A 32 5.91 4.61 -7.62
C GLU A 32 6.23 3.79 -8.88
N GLN A 33 5.79 2.54 -8.91
CA GLN A 33 5.89 1.66 -10.07
C GLN A 33 4.62 0.80 -10.17
N GLU A 34 4.24 0.43 -11.39
CA GLU A 34 3.06 -0.39 -11.63
C GLU A 34 3.25 -1.16 -12.93
N ASP A 35 3.04 -2.47 -12.87
CA ASP A 35 2.92 -3.35 -14.03
C ASP A 35 1.49 -3.92 -14.10
N GLN A 36 1.26 -4.98 -14.87
CA GLN A 36 -0.08 -5.57 -14.98
C GLN A 36 -0.53 -6.29 -13.70
N GLU A 37 0.39 -6.84 -12.92
CA GLU A 37 0.10 -7.75 -11.81
C GLU A 37 0.21 -7.08 -10.43
N LYS A 38 1.10 -6.10 -10.30
CA LYS A 38 1.47 -5.52 -9.00
C LYS A 38 1.79 -4.03 -9.07
N MET A 39 1.84 -3.42 -7.89
CA MET A 39 2.21 -2.01 -7.69
C MET A 39 3.26 -1.90 -6.61
N PHE A 40 4.25 -1.04 -6.81
CA PHE A 40 5.17 -0.59 -5.78
C PHE A 40 4.60 0.68 -5.15
N LEU A 41 4.30 0.60 -3.86
CA LEU A 41 3.61 1.62 -3.10
C LEU A 41 4.54 2.21 -2.05
N ALA A 42 4.53 3.54 -1.94
CA ALA A 42 5.13 4.29 -0.85
C ALA A 42 4.03 4.83 0.06
N SER A 43 4.09 4.57 1.36
CA SER A 43 3.17 5.16 2.33
C SER A 43 3.34 6.68 2.36
N ILE A 44 2.26 7.43 2.67
CA ILE A 44 2.36 8.90 2.81
C ILE A 44 3.35 9.31 3.90
N SER A 45 3.51 8.49 4.95
CA SER A 45 4.51 8.71 5.99
C SER A 45 5.96 8.66 5.46
N GLY A 46 6.20 8.09 4.27
CA GLY A 46 7.52 7.86 3.70
C GLY A 46 8.34 6.74 4.38
N ARG A 47 7.78 6.09 5.40
CA ARG A 47 8.50 5.09 6.22
C ARG A 47 8.28 3.64 5.80
N TYR A 48 7.34 3.37 4.88
CA TYR A 48 7.08 2.02 4.40
C TYR A 48 6.89 1.99 2.89
N HIS A 49 7.67 1.11 2.24
CA HIS A 49 7.59 0.85 0.81
C HIS A 49 7.37 -0.64 0.60
N PHE A 50 6.47 -1.00 -0.31
CA PHE A 50 6.09 -2.39 -0.50
C PHE A 50 5.52 -2.65 -1.88
N TRP A 51 5.75 -3.87 -2.37
CA TRP A 51 4.99 -4.42 -3.48
C TRP A 51 3.66 -4.96 -2.97
N MET A 52 2.62 -4.74 -3.77
CA MET A 52 1.28 -5.28 -3.54
C MET A 52 0.74 -5.85 -4.85
N SER A 53 0.24 -7.08 -4.80
CA SER A 53 -0.50 -7.64 -5.93
C SER A 53 -1.81 -6.87 -6.12
N LYS A 54 -2.18 -6.59 -7.37
CA LYS A 54 -3.45 -5.90 -7.67
C LYS A 54 -4.65 -6.79 -7.36
N GLU A 55 -4.46 -8.10 -7.48
CA GLU A 55 -5.44 -9.13 -7.19
C GLU A 55 -4.96 -10.04 -6.06
N ASN A 56 -5.84 -10.33 -5.10
CA ASN A 56 -5.63 -11.33 -4.04
C ASN A 56 -4.34 -11.18 -3.20
N ASP A 57 -3.88 -9.95 -2.95
CA ASP A 57 -2.74 -9.73 -2.05
C ASP A 57 -3.08 -10.18 -0.62
N VAL A 58 -2.19 -10.96 -0.02
CA VAL A 58 -2.41 -11.57 1.30
C VAL A 58 -2.30 -10.58 2.47
N ASN A 59 -1.68 -9.42 2.23
CA ASN A 59 -1.38 -8.42 3.24
C ASN A 59 -2.28 -7.20 3.12
N TRP A 60 -2.64 -6.78 1.90
CA TRP A 60 -3.30 -5.51 1.65
C TRP A 60 -4.48 -5.66 0.68
N SER A 61 -5.56 -4.93 0.91
CA SER A 61 -6.66 -4.80 -0.05
C SER A 61 -6.77 -3.36 -0.54
N LEU A 62 -7.02 -3.17 -1.83
CA LEU A 62 -7.44 -1.87 -2.36
C LEU A 62 -8.83 -1.50 -1.82
N ILE A 63 -9.00 -0.24 -1.43
CA ILE A 63 -10.28 0.33 -1.00
C ILE A 63 -10.57 1.62 -1.78
N LYS A 64 -11.85 1.96 -1.94
CA LYS A 64 -12.30 3.22 -2.56
C LYS A 64 -12.33 4.36 -1.55
#